data_AF-A0A6G3SHN8-F1
#
_entry.id   AF-A0A6G3SHN8-F1
#
_cell.length_a   1.000
_cell.length_b   1.000
_cell.length_c   1.000
_cell.angle_alpha   90.00
_cell.angle_beta   90.00
_cell.angle_gamma   90.00
#
_symmetry.space_group_name_H-M   'P 1'
#
loop_
_entity.id
_entity.type
_entity.pdbx_description
1 polymer ?
#
loop_
_entity_poly.entity_id
_entity_poly.type
_entity_poly.pdbx_seq_one_letter_code
_entity_poly.pdbx_strand_id
1 'polypeptide(L)'
;KEARQALDDPAGRWGEGDPVPRRFSADQLSQLVGAAGADVGAVHGVRVFADLVPGVLVDTEPGAFQELLKLEAAAAELPAFHAVATQLHVLGEKRATDEA
;
A
#
# COMPACT_ATOMS: atom_id res chain seq x y z
N LYS A 1 -9.94 15.63 -15.97
CA LYS A 1 -11.28 15.02 -15.76
C LYS A 1 -11.13 13.76 -14.91
N GLU A 2 -10.28 12.83 -15.33
CA GLU A 2 -9.98 11.57 -14.62
C GLU A 2 -9.42 11.77 -13.20
N ALA A 3 -8.47 12.69 -12.99
CA ALA A 3 -7.93 12.95 -11.65
C ALA A 3 -8.99 13.45 -10.64
N ARG A 4 -9.91 14.31 -11.08
CA ARG A 4 -11.04 14.76 -10.24
C ARG A 4 -11.99 13.60 -9.95
N GLN A 5 -12.27 12.76 -10.94
CA GLN A 5 -13.09 11.57 -10.75
C GLN A 5 -12.45 10.59 -9.76
N ALA A 6 -11.14 10.36 -9.85
CA ALA A 6 -10.41 9.52 -8.90
C ALA A 6 -10.50 10.03 -7.46
N LEU A 7 -10.50 11.35 -7.28
CA LEU A 7 -10.61 12.00 -5.97
C LEU A 7 -12.01 11.88 -5.37
N ASP A 8 -13.05 11.97 -6.21
CA ASP A 8 -14.45 12.01 -5.75
C ASP A 8 -15.15 10.63 -5.77
N ASP A 9 -14.65 9.65 -6.54
CA ASP A 9 -15.23 8.30 -6.62
C ASP A 9 -14.91 7.52 -5.32
N PRO A 10 -15.90 6.99 -4.59
CA PRO A 10 -15.70 6.28 -3.32
C PRO A 10 -14.96 4.94 -3.46
N ALA A 11 -14.85 4.38 -4.67
CA ALA A 11 -14.00 3.25 -4.99
C ALA A 11 -12.62 3.68 -5.51
N GLY A 12 -12.34 4.98 -5.59
CA GLY A 12 -11.09 5.55 -6.05
C GLY A 12 -10.82 5.30 -7.53
N ARG A 13 -11.87 5.14 -8.36
CA ARG A 13 -11.73 4.92 -9.80
C ARG A 13 -11.64 6.23 -10.57
N TRP A 14 -10.83 6.24 -11.63
CA TRP A 14 -10.65 7.39 -12.52
C TRP A 14 -11.48 7.36 -13.81
N GLY A 15 -12.25 6.30 -14.09
CA GLY A 15 -13.12 6.20 -15.27
C GLY A 15 -13.37 4.77 -15.75
N GLU A 16 -14.03 4.60 -16.90
CA GLU A 16 -14.25 3.29 -17.55
C GLU A 16 -12.95 2.59 -17.96
N GLY A 17 -11.89 3.38 -18.23
CA GLY A 17 -10.56 2.86 -18.56
C GLY A 17 -9.73 2.43 -17.34
N ASP A 18 -10.28 2.44 -16.13
CA ASP A 18 -9.53 2.05 -14.94
C ASP A 18 -9.18 0.57 -14.95
N PRO A 19 -7.88 0.20 -14.91
CA PRO A 19 -7.49 -1.21 -14.88
C PRO A 19 -7.82 -1.89 -13.54
N VAL A 20 -8.08 -1.13 -12.48
CA VAL A 20 -8.42 -1.69 -11.17
C VAL A 20 -9.87 -1.40 -10.76
N PRO A 21 -10.56 -2.37 -10.16
CA PRO A 21 -11.97 -2.20 -9.79
C PRO A 21 -12.17 -1.24 -8.61
N ARG A 22 -11.15 -1.12 -7.74
CA ARG A 22 -11.17 -0.31 -6.52
C ARG A 22 -9.76 -0.07 -5.96
N ARG A 23 -9.56 1.09 -5.33
CA ARG A 23 -8.42 1.43 -4.47
C ARG A 23 -8.89 1.52 -3.01
N PHE A 24 -8.01 1.17 -2.07
CA PHE A 24 -8.31 1.16 -0.63
C PHE A 24 -7.35 2.04 0.14
N SER A 25 -7.85 2.74 1.16
CA SER A 25 -7.00 3.26 2.23
C SER A 25 -6.58 2.15 3.18
N ALA A 26 -5.55 2.41 4.01
CA ALA A 26 -5.14 1.50 5.07
C ALA A 26 -6.32 1.11 5.98
N ASP A 27 -7.12 2.10 6.41
CA ASP A 27 -8.28 1.86 7.27
C ASP A 27 -9.34 0.99 6.60
N GLN A 28 -9.65 1.24 5.32
CA GLN A 28 -10.63 0.44 4.58
C GLN A 28 -10.14 -1.01 4.41
N LEU A 29 -8.85 -1.21 4.12
CA LEU A 29 -8.29 -2.54 3.96
C LEU A 29 -8.26 -3.30 5.29
N SER A 30 -7.85 -2.64 6.38
CA SER A 30 -7.90 -3.19 7.74
C SER A 30 -9.32 -3.57 8.16
N GLN A 31 -10.32 -2.74 7.86
CA GLN A 31 -11.72 -3.06 8.15
C GLN A 31 -12.20 -4.29 7.38
N LEU A 32 -11.82 -4.44 6.11
CA LEU A 32 -12.15 -5.62 5.32
C LEU A 32 -11.52 -6.89 5.89
N VAL A 33 -10.24 -6.83 6.28
CA VAL A 33 -9.54 -7.95 6.93
C VAL A 33 -10.21 -8.33 8.25
N GLY A 34 -10.57 -7.34 9.07
CA GLY A 34 -11.29 -7.56 10.33
C GLY A 34 -12.68 -8.18 10.13
N ALA A 35 -13.42 -7.71 9.12
CA ALA A 35 -14.72 -8.24 8.75
C ALA A 35 -14.65 -9.67 8.20
N ALA A 36 -13.52 -10.06 7.61
CA ALA A 36 -13.26 -11.42 7.16
C ALA A 36 -12.94 -12.41 8.31
N GLY A 37 -12.95 -11.95 9.57
CA GLY A 37 -12.73 -12.81 10.74
C GLY A 37 -11.27 -12.98 11.14
N ALA A 38 -10.37 -12.15 10.60
CA ALA A 38 -8.98 -12.08 11.02
C ALA A 38 -8.78 -10.96 12.05
N ASP A 39 -7.77 -11.10 12.90
CA ASP A 39 -7.22 -10.02 13.68
C ASP A 39 -6.21 -9.25 12.82
N VAL A 40 -6.37 -7.93 12.74
CA VAL A 40 -5.53 -7.09 11.90
C VAL A 40 -4.19 -6.90 12.61
N GLY A 41 -3.12 -7.35 11.97
CA GLY A 41 -1.74 -7.18 12.42
C GLY A 41 -1.09 -5.97 11.76
N ALA A 42 0.16 -6.15 11.32
CA ALA A 42 0.94 -5.09 10.70
C ALA A 42 0.34 -4.61 9.36
N VAL A 43 0.44 -3.30 9.13
CA VAL A 43 0.13 -2.65 7.85
C VAL A 43 1.43 -2.04 7.32
N HIS A 44 1.75 -2.35 6.07
CA HIS A 44 2.97 -1.88 5.43
C HIS A 44 2.67 -1.10 4.14
N GLY A 45 3.36 0.02 3.97
CA GLY A 45 3.52 0.65 2.66
C GLY A 45 4.47 -0.15 1.78
N VAL A 46 4.13 -0.36 0.51
CA VAL A 46 4.97 -1.06 -0.46
C VAL A 46 5.25 -0.14 -1.64
N ARG A 47 6.53 -0.05 -2.03
CA ARG A 47 7.05 0.86 -3.06
C ARG A 47 6.71 2.32 -2.73
N VAL A 48 7.17 2.78 -1.58
CA VAL A 48 6.99 4.16 -1.11
C VAL A 48 7.78 5.14 -1.96
N PHE A 49 8.99 4.75 -2.39
CA PHE A 49 9.92 5.61 -3.11
C PHE A 49 10.31 5.07 -4.48
N ALA A 50 10.25 3.75 -4.69
CA ALA A 50 10.69 3.09 -5.91
C ALA A 50 10.06 3.65 -7.20
N ASP A 51 8.86 4.22 -7.08
CA ASP A 51 8.10 4.77 -8.22
C ASP A 51 8.30 6.27 -8.39
N LEU A 52 8.88 6.92 -7.38
CA LEU A 52 9.15 8.34 -7.32
C LEU A 52 10.62 8.66 -7.65
N VAL A 53 11.52 7.69 -7.49
CA VAL A 53 12.94 7.82 -7.79
C VAL A 53 13.20 7.50 -9.27
N PRO A 54 13.87 8.41 -10.02
CA PRO A 54 14.29 8.13 -11.39
C PRO A 54 15.18 6.87 -11.47
N GLY A 55 14.79 5.89 -12.28
CA GLY A 55 15.51 4.61 -12.40
C GLY A 55 16.99 4.77 -12.76
N VAL A 56 17.32 5.76 -13.60
CA VAL A 56 18.72 6.06 -13.97
C VAL A 56 19.63 6.30 -12.76
N LEU A 57 19.14 6.92 -11.69
CA LEU A 57 19.93 7.17 -10.49
C LEU A 57 20.26 5.88 -9.73
N VAL A 58 19.34 4.90 -9.76
CA VAL A 58 19.53 3.60 -9.13
C VAL A 58 20.50 2.74 -9.95
N ASP A 59 20.46 2.88 -11.27
CA ASP A 59 21.26 2.07 -12.21
C ASP A 59 22.72 2.54 -12.31
N THR A 60 23.00 3.84 -12.15
CA THR A 60 24.35 4.40 -12.34
C THR A 60 25.17 4.50 -11.08
N GLU A 61 24.54 4.61 -9.90
CA GLU A 61 25.22 4.82 -8.63
C GLU A 61 25.49 3.48 -7.93
N PRO A 62 26.75 3.09 -7.70
CA PRO A 62 27.08 1.83 -7.03
C PRO A 62 26.43 1.73 -5.64
N GLY A 63 25.62 0.69 -5.44
CA GLY A 63 24.96 0.41 -4.16
C GLY A 63 23.65 1.16 -3.94
N ALA A 64 23.24 2.07 -4.83
CA ALA A 64 22.01 2.85 -4.67
C ALA A 64 20.76 1.97 -4.55
N PHE A 65 20.71 0.83 -5.26
CA PHE A 65 19.62 -0.14 -5.10
C PHE A 65 19.50 -0.67 -3.67
N GLN A 66 20.62 -0.98 -3.00
CA GLN A 66 20.61 -1.50 -1.63
C GLN A 66 20.21 -0.42 -0.63
N GLU A 67 20.64 0.82 -0.82
CA GLU A 67 20.23 1.94 0.03
C GLU A 67 18.73 2.27 -0.16
N LEU A 68 18.23 2.23 -1.39
CA LEU A 68 16.80 2.36 -1.65
C LEU A 68 16.00 1.24 -0.98
N LEU A 69 16.47 -0.01 -1.05
CA LEU A 69 15.83 -1.14 -0.39
C LEU A 69 15.76 -0.97 1.13
N LYS A 70 16.84 -0.50 1.77
CA LYS A 70 16.86 -0.21 3.21
C LYS A 70 15.88 0.91 3.57
N LEU A 71 15.84 1.97 2.76
CA LEU A 71 14.92 3.08 2.95
C LEU A 71 13.46 2.63 2.80
N GLU A 72 13.16 1.81 1.80
CA GLU A 72 11.84 1.21 1.59
C GLU A 72 11.41 0.36 2.79
N ALA A 73 12.29 -0.51 3.29
CA ALA A 73 12.00 -1.33 4.47
C ALA A 73 11.71 -0.47 5.71
N ALA A 74 12.48 0.59 5.94
CA ALA A 74 12.27 1.50 7.06
C ALA A 74 10.95 2.30 6.92
N ALA A 75 10.62 2.74 5.71
CA ALA A 75 9.39 3.51 5.47
C ALA A 75 8.13 2.65 5.45
N ALA A 76 8.25 1.37 5.11
CA ALA A 76 7.14 0.44 5.04
C ALA A 76 6.37 0.34 6.37
N GLU A 77 7.06 0.40 7.51
CA GLU A 77 6.45 0.28 8.84
C GLU A 77 5.83 1.59 9.37
N LEU A 78 6.03 2.71 8.68
CA LEU A 78 5.67 4.03 9.17
C LEU A 78 4.31 4.48 8.59
N PRO A 79 3.25 4.64 9.41
CA PRO A 79 1.91 4.96 8.93
C PRO A 79 1.82 6.26 8.11
N ALA A 80 2.72 7.22 8.38
CA ALA A 80 2.80 8.48 7.64
C ALA A 80 3.08 8.28 6.13
N PHE A 81 3.71 7.17 5.74
CA PHE A 81 4.04 6.89 4.34
C PHE A 81 2.99 6.04 3.60
N HIS A 82 1.97 5.50 4.30
CA HIS A 82 0.92 4.69 3.66
C HIS A 82 0.15 5.44 2.57
N ALA A 83 -0.04 6.76 2.72
CA ALA A 83 -0.79 7.58 1.77
C ALA A 83 -0.06 7.80 0.43
N VAL A 84 1.26 7.63 0.41
CA VAL A 84 2.09 7.82 -0.79
C VAL A 84 2.64 6.51 -1.35
N ALA A 85 2.47 5.40 -0.63
CA ALA A 85 2.84 4.09 -1.11
C ALA A 85 1.98 3.68 -2.31
N THR A 86 2.60 3.12 -3.35
CA THR A 86 1.88 2.62 -4.51
C THR A 86 0.96 1.45 -4.16
N GLN A 87 1.31 0.67 -3.12
CA GLN A 87 0.52 -0.45 -2.65
C GLN A 87 0.53 -0.52 -1.12
N LEU A 88 -0.47 -1.20 -0.55
CA LEU A 88 -0.56 -1.50 0.87
C LEU A 88 -0.59 -3.01 1.08
N HIS A 89 0.12 -3.49 2.10
CA HIS A 89 0.10 -4.87 2.54
C HIS A 89 -0.38 -4.95 3.98
N VAL A 90 -1.49 -5.66 4.23
CA VAL A 90 -2.04 -5.87 5.57
C VAL A 90 -1.90 -7.34 5.92
N LEU A 91 -1.26 -7.61 7.06
CA LEU A 91 -1.19 -8.94 7.64
C LEU A 91 -2.43 -9.16 8.51
N GLY A 92 -3.15 -10.26 8.26
CA GLY A 92 -4.24 -10.72 9.11
C GLY A 92 -3.90 -12.05 9.76
N GLU A 93 -4.07 -12.17 11.07
CA GLU A 93 -3.97 -13.44 11.77
C GLU A 93 -5.37 -14.05 11.88
N LYS A 94 -5.51 -15.34 11.56
CA LYS A 94 -6.80 -16.02 11.70
C LYS A 94 -7.13 -16.08 13.19
N ARG A 95 -8.32 -15.59 13.59
CA ARG A 95 -8.80 -15.76 14.97
C ARG A 95 -8.84 -17.24 15.32
N ALA A 96 -8.24 -17.60 16.44
CA ALA A 96 -8.51 -18.89 17.03
C ALA A 96 -10.02 -18.99 17.25
N THR A 97 -10.64 -20.02 16.68
CA THR A 97 -11.96 -20.43 17.15
C THR A 97 -11.74 -20.97 18.54
N ASP A 98 -12.21 -20.26 19.56
CA ASP A 98 -12.38 -20.86 20.89
C ASP A 98 -13.35 -22.04 20.70
N GLU A 99 -12.80 -23.24 20.54
CA GLU A 99 -13.56 -24.48 20.72
C GLU A 99 -13.81 -24.62 22.22
N ALA A 100 -15.00 -24.16 22.65
CA ALA A 100 -15.58 -24.43 23.96
C ALA A 100 -16.53 -25.63 23.87
#